data_AF-A0A926N8K7-F1
#
_entry.id   AF-A0A926N8K7-F1
#
_cell.length_a   1.000
_cell.length_b   1.000
_cell.length_c   1.000
_cell.angle_alpha   90.00
_cell.angle_beta   90.00
_cell.angle_gamma   90.00
#
_symmetry.space_group_name_H-M   'P 1'
#
loop_
_entity.id
_entity.type
_entity.pdbx_description
1 polymer ?
#
loop_
_entity_poly.entity_id
_entity_poly.type
_entity_poly.pdbx_seq_one_letter_code
_entity_poly.pdbx_strand_id
1 'polypeptide(L)' 'MKNEQGKMLKVVAVVSSLGLEVILFIVGGTWIGKKCDAIFDTEPFGLLLGLLIGIALGFVGVAYTIKLLLKE' A
#
# COMPACT_ATOMS: atom_id res chain seq x y z
N MET A 1 24.23 8.93 -22.13
CA MET A 1 23.09 8.00 -22.27
C MET A 1 22.96 6.97 -21.15
N LYS A 2 24.04 6.31 -20.68
CA LYS A 2 23.96 5.33 -19.56
C LYS A 2 23.38 5.90 -18.24
N ASN A 3 23.68 7.16 -17.91
CA ASN A 3 23.19 7.79 -16.68
C ASN A 3 21.69 8.13 -16.71
N GLU A 4 21.15 8.47 -17.89
CA GLU A 4 19.72 8.73 -18.10
C GLU A 4 18.90 7.43 -17.94
N GLN A 5 19.40 6.33 -18.51
CA GLN A 5 18.77 5.01 -18.40
C GLN A 5 18.74 4.52 -16.94
N GLY A 6 19.83 4.68 -16.19
CA GLY A 6 19.88 4.33 -14.76
C GLY A 6 18.90 5.15 -13.92
N LYS A 7 18.75 6.45 -14.21
CA LYS A 7 17.75 7.32 -13.57
C LYS A 7 16.32 6.85 -13.87
N MET A 8 16.00 6.53 -15.11
CA MET A 8 14.67 6.03 -15.49
C MET A 8 14.34 4.70 -14.80
N LEU A 9 15.29 3.75 -14.78
CA LEU A 9 15.10 2.48 -14.07
C LEU A 9 14.87 2.68 -12.57
N LYS A 10 15.59 3.62 -11.94
CA LYS A 10 15.38 3.96 -10.53
C LYS A 10 13.98 4.51 -10.28
N VAL A 11 13.47 5.40 -11.13
CA VAL A 11 12.11 5.95 -11.01
C VAL A 11 11.07 4.84 -11.15
N VAL A 12 11.21 3.96 -12.14
CA VAL A 12 10.29 2.83 -12.34
C VAL A 12 10.29 1.89 -11.13
N ALA A 13 11.46 1.58 -10.59
CA ALA A 13 11.58 0.72 -9.41
C ALA A 13 10.87 1.35 -8.20
N VAL A 14 11.07 2.64 -7.95
CA VAL A 14 10.42 3.37 -6.84
C VAL A 14 8.91 3.42 -7.02
N VAL A 15 8.41 3.75 -8.22
CA VAL A 15 6.95 3.79 -8.46
C VAL A 15 6.33 2.41 -8.30
N SER A 16 7.00 1.37 -8.81
CA SER A 16 6.55 -0.02 -8.66
C SER A 16 6.51 -0.46 -7.19
N SER A 17 7.53 -0.11 -6.39
CA SER A 17 7.55 -0.47 -4.97
C SER A 17 6.44 0.22 -4.19
N LEU A 18 6.17 1.50 -4.46
CA LEU A 18 5.07 2.25 -3.84
C LEU A 18 3.71 1.65 -4.21
N GLY A 19 3.51 1.25 -5.46
CA GLY A 19 2.30 0.56 -5.89
C GLY A 19 2.10 -0.78 -5.19
N LEU A 20 3.17 -1.58 -5.07
CA LEU A 20 3.15 -2.86 -4.34
C LEU A 20 2.82 -2.67 -2.86
N GLU A 21 3.37 -1.66 -2.22
CA GLU A 21 3.08 -1.33 -0.82
C GLU A 21 1.58 -1.11 -0.60
N VAL A 22 0.95 -0.28 -1.45
CA VAL A 22 -0.49 -0.02 -1.37
C VAL A 22 -1.30 -1.31 -1.56
N ILE A 23 -0.96 -2.12 -2.57
CA ILE A 23 -1.65 -3.39 -2.83
C ILE A 23 -1.52 -4.34 -1.62
N LEU A 24 -0.33 -4.43 -1.02
CA LEU A 24 -0.09 -5.27 0.14
C LEU A 24 -0.94 -4.85 1.34
N PHE A 25 -1.04 -3.55 1.62
CA PHE A 25 -1.90 -3.08 2.71
C PHE A 25 -3.38 -3.30 2.44
N ILE A 26 -3.84 -3.13 1.20
CA ILE A 26 -5.24 -3.40 0.83
C ILE A 26 -5.56 -4.89 0.97
N VAL A 27 -4.74 -5.76 0.38
CA VAL A 27 -4.96 -7.21 0.43
C VAL A 27 -4.82 -7.73 1.86
N GLY A 28 -3.83 -7.26 2.60
CA GLY A 28 -3.64 -7.61 4.01
C GLY A 28 -4.80 -7.15 4.88
N GLY A 29 -5.19 -5.88 4.76
CA GLY A 29 -6.31 -5.28 5.51
C GLY A 29 -7.64 -5.97 5.22
N THR A 30 -7.96 -6.20 3.95
CA THR A 30 -9.18 -6.92 3.55
C THR A 30 -9.18 -8.37 4.01
N TRP A 31 -8.04 -9.06 3.96
CA TRP A 31 -7.93 -10.43 4.43
C TRP A 31 -8.15 -10.54 5.95
N ILE A 32 -7.55 -9.63 6.73
CA ILE A 32 -7.79 -9.53 8.17
C ILE A 32 -9.25 -9.17 8.44
N GLY A 33 -9.80 -8.19 7.72
CA GLY A 33 -11.19 -7.77 7.84
C GLY A 33 -12.18 -8.90 7.60
N LYS A 34 -11.95 -9.70 6.55
CA LYS A 34 -12.75 -10.90 6.25
C LYS A 34 -12.62 -11.97 7.33
N LYS A 35 -11.44 -12.14 7.93
CA LYS A 35 -11.25 -13.06 9.06
C LYS A 35 -12.01 -12.58 10.30
N CYS A 36 -12.00 -11.28 10.58
CA CYS A 36 -12.79 -10.70 11.65
C CYS A 36 -14.29 -10.93 11.40
N ASP A 37 -14.77 -10.67 10.19
CA ASP A 37 -16.16 -10.91 9.84
C ASP A 37 -16.59 -12.37 10.06
N ALA A 38 -15.74 -13.33 9.69
CA ALA A 38 -16.03 -14.75 9.92
C ALA A 38 -16.03 -15.17 11.39
N ILE A 39 -15.35 -14.43 12.28
CA ILE A 39 -15.29 -14.72 13.72
C ILE A 39 -16.46 -14.07 14.46
N PHE A 40 -16.81 -12.85 14.09
CA PHE A 40 -17.83 -12.04 14.76
C PHE A 40 -19.21 -12.10 14.10
N ASP A 41 -19.34 -12.80 12.96
CA ASP A 41 -20.56 -12.90 12.15
C ASP A 41 -21.07 -11.51 11.69
N THR A 42 -20.12 -10.62 11.38
CA THR A 42 -20.37 -9.22 11.01
C THR A 42 -20.24 -8.95 9.51
N GLU A 43 -20.32 -9.97 8.64
CA GLU A 43 -20.19 -9.76 7.20
C GLU A 43 -21.19 -8.69 6.70
N PRO A 44 -20.75 -7.65 5.94
CA PRO A 44 -19.40 -7.41 5.39
C PRO A 44 -18.63 -6.24 6.06
N PHE A 45 -18.93 -5.89 7.32
CA PHE A 45 -18.43 -4.67 7.97
C PHE A 45 -16.93 -4.71 8.24
N GLY A 46 -16.39 -5.82 8.73
CA GLY A 46 -14.97 -6.04 8.99
C GLY A 46 -14.15 -6.02 7.71
N LEU A 47 -14.63 -6.62 6.63
CA LEU A 47 -14.03 -6.53 5.31
C LEU A 47 -13.97 -5.08 4.82
N LEU A 48 -15.06 -4.33 4.97
CA LEU A 48 -15.13 -2.93 4.57
C LEU A 48 -14.17 -2.06 5.39
N LEU A 49 -14.13 -2.24 6.71
CA LEU A 49 -13.18 -1.54 7.58
C LEU A 49 -11.74 -1.91 7.25
N GLY A 50 -11.46 -3.20 7.04
CA GLY A 50 -10.14 -3.69 6.64
C GLY A 50 -9.68 -3.11 5.30
N LEU A 51 -10.58 -2.99 4.33
CA LEU A 51 -10.32 -2.31 3.05
C LEU A 51 -9.96 -0.84 3.27
N LEU A 52 -10.79 -0.10 4.00
CA LEU A 52 -10.60 1.32 4.25
C LEU A 52 -9.29 1.60 5.00
N ILE A 53 -8.99 0.79 6.02
CA ILE A 53 -7.74 0.88 6.77
C ILE A 53 -6.56 0.52 5.86
N GLY A 54 -6.66 -0.54 5.07
CA GLY A 54 -5.61 -0.94 4.13
C GLY A 54 -5.30 0.16 3.11
N ILE A 55 -6.32 0.79 2.53
CA ILE A 55 -6.17 1.95 1.65
C ILE A 55 -5.49 3.10 2.39
N ALA A 56 -6.01 3.49 3.56
CA ALA A 56 -5.49 4.62 4.32
C ALA A 56 -4.01 4.41 4.70
N LEU A 57 -3.65 3.24 5.22
CA LEU A 57 -2.28 2.91 5.58
C LEU A 57 -1.36 2.84 4.35
N GLY A 58 -1.82 2.26 3.25
CA GLY A 58 -1.06 2.22 2.00
C GLY A 58 -0.70 3.62 1.50
N PHE A 59 -1.67 4.54 1.46
CA PHE A 59 -1.42 5.92 1.03
C PHE A 59 -0.57 6.71 2.05
N VAL A 60 -0.75 6.49 3.34
CA VAL A 60 0.09 7.10 4.38
C VAL A 60 1.55 6.62 4.26
N GLY A 61 1.76 5.32 4.01
CA GLY A 61 3.08 4.74 3.76
C GLY A 61 3.75 5.37 2.54
N VAL A 62 3.04 5.45 1.42
CA VAL A 62 3.52 6.13 0.21
C VAL A 62 3.86 7.61 0.47
N ALA A 63 2.99 8.35 1.17
CA ALA A 63 3.25 9.75 1.49
C ALA A 63 4.49 9.93 2.37
N TYR A 64 4.70 9.02 3.33
CA TYR A 64 5.89 9.02 4.18
C TYR A 64 7.16 8.70 3.37
N THR A 65 7.11 7.69 2.51
CA THR A 65 8.23 7.31 1.65
C THR A 65 8.61 8.43 0.69
N ILE A 66 7.64 9.10 0.06
CA ILE A 66 7.89 10.26 -0.79
C ILE A 66 8.50 11.40 0.03
N LYS A 67 7.96 11.70 1.21
CA LYS A 67 8.50 12.75 2.08
C LYS A 67 9.94 12.46 2.52
N LEU A 68 10.28 11.20 2.76
CA LEU A 68 11.64 10.77 3.08
C LEU A 68 12.56 10.96 1.88
N LEU A 69 12.15 10.50 0.70
CA LEU A 69 12.92 10.65 -0.56
C LEU A 69 13.11 12.10 -0.99
N LEU A 70 12.19 13.01 -0.65
CA LEU A 70 12.33 14.45 -0.91
C LEU A 70 13.19 15.19 0.11
N LYS A 71 13.45 14.57 1.27
CA LYS A 71 14.29 15.14 2.33
C LYS A 71 15.77 14.74 2.18
N GLU A 72 16.04 13.65 1.46
CA GLU A 72 17.36 13.32 0.92
C GLU A 72 17.75 14.25 -0.24
#